data_AF-A0A7Y9I584-F1
#
_entry.id   AF-A0A7Y9I584-F1
#
_cell.length_a   1.000
_cell.length_b   1.000
_cell.length_c   1.000
_cell.angle_alpha   90.00
_cell.angle_beta   90.00
_cell.angle_gamma   90.00
#
_symmetry.space_group_name_H-M   'P 1'
#
loop_
_entity.id
_entity.type
_entity.pdbx_description
1 polymer ?
#
loop_
_entity_poly.entity_id
_entity_poly.type
_entity_poly.pdbx_seq_one_letter_code
_entity_poly.pdbx_strand_id
1 'polypeptide(L)'
;MLWNLTRDSRHAEKSIAIMDAWSAVIKDHLNHNARLQTGWSGASFSRAAELIKWTYPGGWAGEQRFADVLRTVYLPKVLPGVADYNGNWELIMMDAAIGIAVFLDDRAAFDEAIAKTRARVPAHVYLTGDGPLPHPPPNGSKDTPEKLIKYWHGQTTFVDGLAQETCRDFGHTGWGFQVAAFEFHAVFDLGEPVPAWLCGGKIKPGLGPVVEIAYHHYHDRLGVPMPKTAALIERGRPFGTSHFFGWETLTHAENVR
;
A
#
# COMPACT_ATOMS: atom_id res chain seq x y z
N MET A 1 7.33 15.79 -0.52
CA MET A 1 8.33 15.53 0.54
C MET A 1 9.39 16.63 0.65
N LEU A 2 10.21 16.87 -0.38
CA LEU A 2 11.35 17.82 -0.29
C LEU A 2 10.96 19.22 0.20
N TRP A 3 9.82 19.75 -0.23
CA TRP A 3 9.25 20.99 0.33
C TRP A 3 9.18 20.98 1.86
N ASN A 4 8.61 19.91 2.45
CA ASN A 4 8.41 19.82 3.90
C ASN A 4 9.71 19.68 4.70
N LEU A 5 10.77 19.16 4.07
CA LEU A 5 12.08 18.97 4.71
C LEU A 5 12.97 20.22 4.59
N THR A 6 13.04 20.79 3.38
CA THR A 6 14.00 21.87 3.06
C THR A 6 13.41 23.26 3.17
N ARG A 7 12.07 23.37 3.11
CA ARG A 7 11.34 24.64 2.97
C ARG A 7 11.75 25.48 1.74
N ASP A 8 12.38 24.86 0.74
CA ASP A 8 12.66 25.48 -0.54
C ASP A 8 11.40 25.49 -1.42
N SER A 9 10.87 26.68 -1.70
CA SER A 9 9.61 26.87 -2.44
C SER A 9 9.62 26.24 -3.83
N ARG A 10 10.80 26.12 -4.45
CA ARG A 10 10.96 25.52 -5.79
C ARG A 10 10.42 24.09 -5.85
N HIS A 11 10.49 23.34 -4.74
CA HIS A 11 9.94 22.00 -4.65
C HIS A 11 8.40 21.98 -4.59
N ALA A 12 7.80 22.93 -3.88
CA ALA A 12 6.35 23.07 -3.82
C ALA A 12 5.80 23.54 -5.18
N GLU A 13 6.39 24.59 -5.74
CA GLU A 13 6.05 25.15 -7.05
C GLU A 13 6.14 24.09 -8.17
N LYS A 14 7.20 23.28 -8.18
CA LYS A 14 7.33 22.20 -9.17
C LYS A 14 6.28 21.10 -8.99
N SER A 15 5.95 20.75 -7.74
CA SER A 15 4.90 19.77 -7.46
C SER A 15 3.54 20.26 -7.93
N ILE A 16 3.22 21.53 -7.66
CA ILE A 16 2.00 22.21 -8.16
C ILE A 16 1.97 22.18 -9.68
N ALA A 17 3.07 22.55 -10.34
CA ALA A 17 3.13 22.57 -11.80
C ALA A 17 2.84 21.19 -12.44
N ILE A 18 3.32 20.09 -11.83
CA ILE A 18 3.04 18.73 -12.30
C ILE A 18 1.56 18.37 -12.11
N MET A 19 1.00 18.65 -10.93
CA MET A 19 -0.41 18.40 -10.62
C MET A 19 -1.35 19.21 -11.53
N ASP A 20 -1.01 20.46 -11.81
CA ASP A 20 -1.76 21.34 -12.70
C ASP A 20 -1.69 20.88 -14.16
N ALA A 21 -0.50 20.48 -14.64
CA ALA A 21 -0.33 19.97 -15.99
C ALA A 21 -1.16 18.70 -16.23
N TRP A 22 -1.17 17.77 -15.27
CA TRP A 22 -1.96 16.54 -15.38
C TRP A 22 -3.46 16.79 -15.27
N SER A 23 -3.90 17.59 -14.30
CA SER A 23 -5.34 17.89 -14.12
C SER A 23 -5.95 18.66 -15.29
N ALA A 24 -5.15 19.38 -16.07
CA ALA A 24 -5.63 20.04 -17.28
C ALA A 24 -6.05 19.05 -18.37
N VAL A 25 -5.36 17.91 -18.48
CA VAL A 25 -5.46 17.03 -19.67
C VAL A 25 -6.10 15.68 -19.40
N ILE A 26 -5.96 15.12 -18.20
CA ILE A 26 -6.45 13.76 -17.92
C ILE A 26 -7.99 13.71 -17.94
N LYS A 27 -8.53 12.69 -18.63
CA LYS A 27 -9.98 12.46 -18.74
C LYS A 27 -10.39 11.05 -18.31
N ASP A 28 -9.52 10.06 -18.51
CA ASP A 28 -9.72 8.70 -18.00
C ASP A 28 -8.38 7.94 -17.91
N HIS A 29 -8.37 6.83 -17.17
CA HIS A 29 -7.33 5.78 -17.26
C HIS A 29 -7.88 4.63 -18.08
N LEU A 30 -7.10 4.14 -19.05
CA LEU A 30 -7.55 3.16 -20.04
C LEU A 30 -6.82 1.83 -19.91
N ASN A 31 -7.33 0.82 -20.62
CA ASN A 31 -6.80 -0.55 -20.73
C ASN A 31 -6.99 -1.41 -19.47
N HIS A 32 -6.50 -2.65 -19.52
CA HIS A 32 -6.68 -3.63 -18.45
C HIS A 32 -6.09 -3.18 -17.10
N ASN A 33 -5.05 -2.33 -17.14
CA ASN A 33 -4.36 -1.79 -15.98
C ASN A 33 -4.95 -0.48 -15.45
N ALA A 34 -6.04 0.03 -16.03
CA ALA A 34 -6.61 1.32 -15.66
C ALA A 34 -6.75 1.50 -14.14
N ARG A 35 -7.40 0.54 -13.47
CA ARG A 35 -7.63 0.57 -12.02
C ARG A 35 -6.33 0.58 -11.20
N LEU A 36 -5.37 -0.25 -11.57
CA LEU A 36 -4.07 -0.34 -10.90
C LEU A 36 -3.27 0.96 -11.05
N GLN A 37 -3.24 1.49 -12.28
CA GLN A 37 -2.55 2.75 -12.58
C GLN A 37 -3.19 3.92 -11.83
N THR A 38 -4.53 4.01 -11.81
CA THR A 38 -5.25 5.02 -11.04
C THR A 38 -4.96 4.91 -9.54
N GLY A 39 -4.83 3.70 -9.00
CA GLY A 39 -4.42 3.48 -7.62
C GLY A 39 -3.02 4.05 -7.35
N TRP A 40 -2.01 3.65 -8.13
CA TRP A 40 -0.63 4.11 -7.93
C TRP A 40 -0.47 5.63 -8.05
N SER A 41 -1.04 6.22 -9.10
CA SER A 41 -0.98 7.67 -9.30
C SER A 41 -1.83 8.41 -8.27
N GLY A 42 -3.03 7.93 -7.97
CA GLY A 42 -3.96 8.54 -7.00
C GLY A 42 -3.42 8.59 -5.58
N ALA A 43 -2.79 7.52 -5.09
CA ALA A 43 -2.16 7.48 -3.78
C ALA A 43 -0.99 8.48 -3.68
N SER A 44 -0.17 8.58 -4.73
CA SER A 44 0.97 9.51 -4.77
C SER A 44 0.50 10.97 -4.84
N PHE A 45 -0.46 11.24 -5.74
CA PHE A 45 -0.97 12.58 -5.99
C PHE A 45 -1.75 13.16 -4.82
N SER A 46 -2.65 12.39 -4.21
CA SER A 46 -3.45 12.87 -3.07
C SER A 46 -2.57 13.25 -1.87
N ARG A 47 -1.58 12.43 -1.52
CA ARG A 47 -0.63 12.74 -0.44
C ARG A 47 0.20 13.99 -0.74
N ALA A 48 0.66 14.15 -1.98
CA ALA A 48 1.40 15.34 -2.39
C ALA A 48 0.53 16.60 -2.33
N ALA A 49 -0.71 16.51 -2.84
CA ALA A 49 -1.68 17.60 -2.86
C ALA A 49 -2.07 18.04 -1.44
N GLU A 50 -2.36 17.09 -0.56
CA GLU A 50 -2.71 17.35 0.84
C GLU A 50 -1.58 18.08 1.59
N LEU A 51 -0.34 17.60 1.42
CA LEU A 51 0.81 18.29 2.00
C LEU A 51 0.97 19.71 1.46
N ILE A 52 0.79 19.93 0.16
CA ILE A 52 0.91 21.26 -0.44
C ILE A 52 -0.20 22.19 0.07
N LYS A 53 -1.47 21.75 0.00
CA LYS A 53 -2.67 22.51 0.43
C LYS A 53 -2.48 23.12 1.83
N TRP A 54 -1.94 22.34 2.76
CA TRP A 54 -1.85 22.77 4.16
C TRP A 54 -0.52 23.39 4.57
N THR A 55 0.57 23.13 3.86
CA THR A 55 1.91 23.54 4.34
C THR A 55 2.60 24.57 3.47
N TYR A 56 2.17 24.78 2.22
CA TYR A 56 2.81 25.74 1.32
C TYR A 56 2.10 27.10 1.36
N PRO A 57 2.74 28.18 1.83
CA PRO A 57 2.09 29.48 1.99
C PRO A 57 1.89 30.25 0.68
N GLY A 58 2.54 29.84 -0.42
CA GLY A 58 2.44 30.53 -1.70
C GLY A 58 1.12 30.33 -2.46
N GLY A 59 0.23 29.50 -1.92
CA GLY A 59 -1.08 29.20 -2.51
C GLY A 59 -1.00 28.28 -3.74
N TRP A 60 -2.17 27.83 -4.18
CA TRP A 60 -2.33 26.93 -5.32
C TRP A 60 -3.59 27.27 -6.11
N ALA A 61 -3.45 28.11 -7.15
CA ALA A 61 -4.59 28.57 -7.96
C ALA A 61 -5.32 27.43 -8.69
N GLY A 62 -4.63 26.35 -9.03
CA GLY A 62 -5.17 25.18 -9.72
C GLY A 62 -5.80 24.11 -8.80
N GLU A 63 -5.83 24.32 -7.48
CA GLU A 63 -6.27 23.32 -6.49
C GLU A 63 -7.66 22.76 -6.81
N GLN A 64 -8.64 23.61 -7.11
CA GLN A 64 -10.01 23.17 -7.37
C GLN A 64 -10.09 22.28 -8.62
N ARG A 65 -9.39 22.63 -9.70
CA ARG A 65 -9.36 21.79 -10.92
C ARG A 65 -8.75 20.42 -10.62
N PHE A 66 -7.72 20.39 -9.79
CA PHE A 66 -7.10 19.14 -9.37
C PHE A 66 -8.05 18.30 -8.52
N ALA A 67 -8.74 18.92 -7.55
CA ALA A 67 -9.78 18.29 -6.75
C ALA A 67 -10.90 17.71 -7.62
N ASP A 68 -11.37 18.44 -8.63
CA ASP A 68 -12.40 17.99 -9.55
C ASP A 68 -11.97 16.74 -10.33
N VAL A 69 -10.71 16.69 -10.79
CA VAL A 69 -10.14 15.51 -11.45
C VAL A 69 -10.06 14.32 -10.50
N LEU A 70 -9.61 14.52 -9.26
CA LEU A 70 -9.59 13.43 -8.28
C LEU A 70 -11.01 12.91 -8.01
N ARG A 71 -11.99 13.81 -7.88
CA ARG A 71 -13.39 13.46 -7.62
C ARG A 71 -14.07 12.76 -8.79
N THR A 72 -13.80 13.18 -10.02
CA THR A 72 -14.58 12.74 -11.20
C THR A 72 -13.87 11.69 -12.05
N VAL A 73 -12.53 11.64 -12.03
CA VAL A 73 -11.74 10.70 -12.84
C VAL A 73 -11.14 9.58 -11.99
N TYR A 74 -10.57 9.91 -10.83
CA TYR A 74 -9.84 8.94 -10.02
C TYR A 74 -10.75 8.15 -9.08
N LEU A 75 -11.48 8.85 -8.21
CA LEU A 75 -12.28 8.23 -7.16
C LEU A 75 -13.28 7.18 -7.69
N PRO A 76 -14.03 7.43 -8.80
CA PRO A 76 -14.96 6.44 -9.35
C PRO A 76 -14.28 5.18 -9.92
N LYS A 77 -12.98 5.25 -10.26
CA LYS A 77 -12.21 4.11 -10.74
C LYS A 77 -11.62 3.26 -9.60
N VAL A 78 -11.32 3.86 -8.45
CA VAL A 78 -10.67 3.16 -7.32
C VAL A 78 -11.65 2.73 -6.23
N LEU A 79 -12.61 3.56 -5.85
CA LEU A 79 -13.53 3.28 -4.74
C LEU A 79 -14.35 1.98 -4.90
N PRO A 80 -14.77 1.56 -6.11
CA PRO A 80 -15.49 0.31 -6.27
C PRO A 80 -14.72 -0.93 -5.78
N GLY A 81 -13.38 -0.92 -5.85
CA GLY A 81 -12.54 -2.08 -5.54
C GLY A 81 -12.45 -3.09 -6.70
N VAL A 82 -11.73 -4.18 -6.45
CA VAL A 82 -11.51 -5.27 -7.42
C VAL A 82 -11.21 -6.58 -6.70
N ALA A 83 -12.24 -7.14 -6.06
CA ALA A 83 -12.09 -8.26 -5.15
C ALA A 83 -11.34 -9.47 -5.74
N ASP A 84 -11.59 -9.76 -7.03
CA ASP A 84 -11.13 -10.97 -7.71
C ASP A 84 -9.73 -10.91 -8.32
N TYR A 85 -9.06 -9.75 -8.23
CA TYR A 85 -7.66 -9.61 -8.62
C TYR A 85 -6.76 -9.87 -7.40
N ASN A 86 -5.44 -9.92 -7.60
CA ASN A 86 -4.49 -10.04 -6.49
C ASN A 86 -4.70 -8.93 -5.46
N GLY A 87 -4.46 -9.27 -4.18
CA GLY A 87 -4.71 -8.39 -3.05
C GLY A 87 -4.10 -7.00 -3.21
N ASN A 88 -2.89 -6.89 -3.76
CA ASN A 88 -2.24 -5.60 -3.99
C ASN A 88 -3.09 -4.63 -4.82
N TRP A 89 -3.91 -5.12 -5.76
CA TRP A 89 -4.73 -4.25 -6.63
C TRP A 89 -5.81 -3.53 -5.84
N GLU A 90 -6.59 -4.27 -5.04
CA GLU A 90 -7.66 -3.66 -4.26
C GLU A 90 -7.08 -2.79 -3.14
N LEU A 91 -5.99 -3.23 -2.50
CA LEU A 91 -5.35 -2.46 -1.42
C LEU A 91 -4.80 -1.12 -1.90
N ILE A 92 -4.14 -1.05 -3.07
CA ILE A 92 -3.68 0.24 -3.60
C ILE A 92 -4.84 1.14 -4.08
N MET A 93 -5.91 0.53 -4.59
CA MET A 93 -7.12 1.29 -4.92
C MET A 93 -7.72 1.91 -3.66
N MET A 94 -7.78 1.18 -2.54
CA MET A 94 -8.30 1.72 -1.28
C MET A 94 -7.37 2.78 -0.67
N ASP A 95 -6.05 2.59 -0.72
CA ASP A 95 -5.06 3.59 -0.28
C ASP A 95 -5.23 4.91 -1.05
N ALA A 96 -5.37 4.83 -2.38
CA ALA A 96 -5.69 5.98 -3.21
C ALA A 96 -7.03 6.62 -2.84
N ALA A 97 -8.09 5.82 -2.65
CA ALA A 97 -9.41 6.31 -2.29
C ALA A 97 -9.39 7.05 -0.94
N ILE A 98 -8.69 6.52 0.07
CA ILE A 98 -8.51 7.14 1.39
C ILE A 98 -7.81 8.50 1.24
N GLY A 99 -6.67 8.54 0.54
CA GLY A 99 -5.92 9.78 0.34
C GLY A 99 -6.72 10.84 -0.42
N ILE A 100 -7.42 10.43 -1.48
CA ILE A 100 -8.31 11.31 -2.26
C ILE A 100 -9.45 11.83 -1.37
N ALA A 101 -10.09 10.97 -0.59
CA ALA A 101 -11.19 11.35 0.29
C ALA A 101 -10.75 12.36 1.35
N VAL A 102 -9.54 12.21 1.91
CA VAL A 102 -8.95 13.21 2.84
C VAL A 102 -8.76 14.55 2.13
N PHE A 103 -8.10 14.57 0.97
CA PHE A 103 -7.84 15.81 0.24
C PHE A 103 -9.13 16.56 -0.16
N LEU A 104 -10.18 15.80 -0.49
CA LEU A 104 -11.49 16.31 -0.89
C LEU A 104 -12.44 16.59 0.29
N ASP A 105 -12.02 16.37 1.54
CA ASP A 105 -12.86 16.44 2.73
C ASP A 105 -14.15 15.59 2.61
N ASP A 106 -14.07 14.43 1.93
CA ASP A 106 -15.20 13.52 1.62
C ASP A 106 -15.29 12.37 2.63
N ARG A 107 -16.01 12.60 3.72
CA ARG A 107 -16.17 11.62 4.82
C ARG A 107 -16.80 10.31 4.35
N ALA A 108 -17.77 10.36 3.44
CA ALA A 108 -18.50 9.17 3.00
C ALA A 108 -17.59 8.24 2.18
N ALA A 109 -16.83 8.80 1.22
CA ALA A 109 -15.85 8.03 0.46
C ALA A 109 -14.75 7.45 1.36
N PHE A 110 -14.30 8.21 2.37
CA PHE A 110 -13.33 7.74 3.35
C PHE A 110 -13.85 6.52 4.13
N ASP A 111 -15.07 6.61 4.67
CA ASP A 111 -15.67 5.54 5.46
C ASP A 111 -15.90 4.27 4.63
N GLU A 112 -16.34 4.41 3.38
CA GLU A 112 -16.48 3.29 2.46
C GLU A 112 -15.12 2.62 2.17
N ALA A 113 -14.07 3.40 1.88
CA ALA A 113 -12.75 2.86 1.59
C ALA A 113 -12.13 2.14 2.81
N ILE A 114 -12.33 2.67 4.02
CA ILE A 114 -11.90 2.02 5.27
C ILE A 114 -12.66 0.72 5.50
N ALA A 115 -13.98 0.71 5.28
CA ALA A 115 -14.80 -0.49 5.44
C ALA A 115 -14.34 -1.60 4.48
N LYS A 116 -14.09 -1.27 3.21
CA LYS A 116 -13.55 -2.22 2.22
C LYS A 116 -12.17 -2.74 2.61
N THR A 117 -11.28 -1.86 3.05
CA THR A 117 -9.93 -2.25 3.51
C THR A 117 -10.02 -3.25 4.67
N ARG A 118 -10.83 -2.96 5.69
CA ARG A 118 -11.03 -3.86 6.84
C ARG A 118 -11.60 -5.21 6.42
N ALA A 119 -12.59 -5.22 5.54
CA ALA A 119 -13.16 -6.46 5.01
C ALA A 119 -12.17 -7.26 4.16
N ARG A 120 -11.18 -6.59 3.54
CA ARG A 120 -10.15 -7.21 2.71
C ARG A 120 -9.03 -7.87 3.50
N VAL A 121 -8.71 -7.36 4.69
CA VAL A 121 -7.57 -7.82 5.52
C VAL A 121 -7.55 -9.35 5.72
N PRO A 122 -8.64 -10.02 6.15
CA PRO A 122 -8.64 -11.48 6.35
C PRO A 122 -8.44 -12.30 5.07
N ALA A 123 -8.70 -11.72 3.90
CA ALA A 123 -8.47 -12.36 2.61
C ALA A 123 -7.07 -12.09 2.04
N HIS A 124 -6.25 -11.33 2.75
CA HIS A 124 -4.90 -10.95 2.33
C HIS A 124 -3.80 -11.50 3.24
N VAL A 125 -4.06 -11.66 4.53
CA VAL A 125 -3.14 -12.32 5.46
C VAL A 125 -3.90 -13.38 6.23
N TYR A 126 -3.32 -14.57 6.26
CA TYR A 126 -3.86 -15.72 6.97
C TYR A 126 -3.40 -15.71 8.41
N LEU A 127 -4.32 -16.01 9.31
CA LEU A 127 -4.06 -16.42 10.67
C LEU A 127 -4.67 -17.81 10.90
N THR A 128 -4.05 -18.60 11.76
CA THR A 128 -4.51 -19.94 12.15
C THR A 128 -5.94 -19.93 12.70
N GLY A 129 -6.37 -18.80 13.28
CA GLY A 129 -7.76 -18.56 13.70
C GLY A 129 -8.79 -18.54 12.57
N ASP A 130 -8.37 -18.36 11.31
CA ASP A 130 -9.25 -18.35 10.13
C ASP A 130 -9.74 -19.76 9.77
N GLY A 131 -9.11 -20.80 10.34
CA GLY A 131 -9.43 -22.20 10.08
C GLY A 131 -8.55 -22.83 8.99
N PRO A 132 -9.00 -23.90 8.31
CA PRO A 132 -8.13 -24.68 7.42
C PRO A 132 -7.77 -23.97 6.10
N LEU A 133 -8.49 -22.91 5.74
CA LEU A 133 -8.30 -22.14 4.52
C LEU A 133 -8.43 -20.63 4.84
N PRO A 134 -7.78 -19.75 4.06
CA PRO A 134 -7.99 -18.31 4.18
C PRO A 134 -9.43 -17.88 3.95
N HIS A 135 -9.77 -16.67 4.39
CA HIS A 135 -11.05 -16.09 4.04
C HIS A 135 -11.09 -15.72 2.54
N PRO A 136 -12.23 -15.94 1.85
CA PRO A 136 -12.40 -15.46 0.49
C PRO A 136 -12.47 -13.92 0.47
N PRO A 137 -11.99 -13.27 -0.60
CA PRO A 137 -12.16 -11.83 -0.77
C PRO A 137 -13.65 -11.44 -0.78
N PRO A 138 -14.05 -10.41 -0.02
CA PRO A 138 -15.46 -10.00 0.06
C PRO A 138 -15.98 -9.58 -1.31
N ASN A 139 -17.21 -9.99 -1.65
CA ASN A 139 -17.84 -9.74 -2.95
C ASN A 139 -17.04 -10.30 -4.16
N GLY A 140 -16.14 -11.27 -3.94
CA GLY A 140 -15.39 -11.96 -4.98
C GLY A 140 -15.98 -13.33 -5.34
N SER A 141 -15.43 -13.95 -6.37
CA SER A 141 -15.82 -15.27 -6.89
C SER A 141 -14.91 -16.41 -6.42
N LYS A 142 -13.97 -16.15 -5.50
CA LYS A 142 -13.01 -17.13 -4.95
C LYS A 142 -13.61 -17.89 -3.76
N ASP A 143 -14.77 -18.48 -3.98
CA ASP A 143 -15.67 -19.04 -2.97
C ASP A 143 -15.58 -20.57 -2.77
N THR A 144 -14.70 -21.25 -3.50
CA THR A 144 -14.42 -22.68 -3.32
C THR A 144 -12.97 -22.91 -2.91
N PRO A 145 -12.65 -24.02 -2.21
CA PRO A 145 -11.28 -24.36 -1.85
C PRO A 145 -10.30 -24.31 -3.02
N GLU A 146 -10.67 -24.85 -4.18
CA GLU A 146 -9.79 -24.92 -5.35
C GLU A 146 -9.51 -23.53 -5.93
N LYS A 147 -10.55 -22.69 -6.01
CA LYS A 147 -10.41 -21.31 -6.47
C LYS A 147 -9.56 -20.50 -5.51
N LEU A 148 -9.73 -20.71 -4.20
CA LEU A 148 -9.00 -20.01 -3.17
C LEU A 148 -7.53 -20.44 -3.12
N ILE A 149 -7.23 -21.74 -3.19
CA ILE A 149 -5.84 -22.24 -3.28
C ILE A 149 -5.17 -21.69 -4.55
N LYS A 150 -5.86 -21.69 -5.69
CA LYS A 150 -5.34 -21.08 -6.92
C LYS A 150 -5.10 -19.58 -6.75
N TYR A 151 -6.01 -18.89 -6.05
CA TYR A 151 -5.89 -17.48 -5.72
C TYR A 151 -4.68 -17.20 -4.82
N TRP A 152 -4.39 -18.08 -3.86
CA TRP A 152 -3.20 -18.07 -3.01
C TRP A 152 -1.98 -18.75 -3.68
N HIS A 153 -1.89 -18.65 -5.00
CA HIS A 153 -0.74 -19.11 -5.79
C HIS A 153 -0.37 -20.59 -5.63
N GLY A 154 -1.38 -21.45 -5.38
CA GLY A 154 -1.21 -22.89 -5.24
C GLY A 154 -0.75 -23.33 -3.85
N GLN A 155 -0.65 -22.41 -2.89
CA GLN A 155 -0.28 -22.74 -1.53
C GLN A 155 -1.39 -23.50 -0.80
N THR A 156 -1.02 -24.60 -0.14
CA THR A 156 -1.96 -25.49 0.57
C THR A 156 -1.69 -25.59 2.06
N THR A 157 -0.56 -25.07 2.53
CA THR A 157 -0.20 -25.01 3.95
C THR A 157 -0.24 -23.56 4.40
N PHE A 158 -1.06 -23.26 5.41
CA PHE A 158 -1.27 -21.90 5.89
C PHE A 158 -0.78 -21.78 7.33
N VAL A 159 -0.05 -20.69 7.62
CA VAL A 159 0.54 -20.39 8.93
C VAL A 159 0.38 -18.90 9.21
N ASP A 160 0.40 -18.51 10.48
CA ASP A 160 0.26 -17.11 10.88
C ASP A 160 1.22 -16.19 10.11
N GLY A 161 0.66 -15.15 9.49
CA GLY A 161 1.43 -14.17 8.73
C GLY A 161 1.67 -14.50 7.26
N LEU A 162 1.22 -15.68 6.79
CA LEU A 162 1.26 -15.97 5.37
C LEU A 162 0.33 -15.01 4.62
N ALA A 163 0.86 -14.36 3.58
CA ALA A 163 0.10 -13.39 2.79
C ALA A 163 -0.35 -14.01 1.47
N GLN A 164 -1.43 -13.47 0.89
CA GLN A 164 -2.00 -13.96 -0.36
C GLN A 164 -0.97 -13.98 -1.50
N GLU A 165 0.00 -13.08 -1.48
CA GLU A 165 1.02 -12.95 -2.52
C GLU A 165 2.39 -13.54 -2.15
N THR A 166 2.52 -14.23 -0.99
CA THR A 166 3.80 -14.82 -0.54
C THR A 166 4.47 -15.67 -1.62
N CYS A 167 3.69 -16.52 -2.31
CA CYS A 167 4.21 -17.41 -3.36
C CYS A 167 4.34 -16.75 -4.73
N ARG A 168 4.02 -15.46 -4.85
CA ARG A 168 4.25 -14.65 -6.06
C ARG A 168 5.60 -13.94 -5.96
N ASP A 169 5.71 -13.05 -4.98
CA ASP A 169 6.91 -12.33 -4.54
C ASP A 169 6.63 -11.49 -3.28
N PHE A 170 7.68 -11.23 -2.49
CA PHE A 170 7.55 -10.50 -1.23
C PHE A 170 7.37 -8.99 -1.43
N GLY A 171 7.76 -8.45 -2.57
CA GLY A 171 7.59 -7.03 -2.88
C GLY A 171 6.11 -6.63 -2.88
N HIS A 172 5.25 -7.43 -3.51
CA HIS A 172 3.80 -7.22 -3.48
C HIS A 172 3.20 -7.46 -2.09
N THR A 173 3.71 -8.45 -1.35
CA THR A 173 3.30 -8.66 0.05
C THR A 173 3.58 -7.43 0.92
N GLY A 174 4.76 -6.81 0.76
CA GLY A 174 5.14 -5.63 1.52
C GLY A 174 4.17 -4.45 1.32
N TRP A 175 3.53 -4.35 0.15
CA TRP A 175 2.58 -3.26 -0.13
C TRP A 175 1.24 -3.39 0.61
N GLY A 176 0.96 -4.53 1.26
CA GLY A 176 -0.27 -4.74 2.04
C GLY A 176 -0.23 -4.21 3.48
N PHE A 177 0.94 -3.78 3.98
CA PHE A 177 1.17 -3.23 5.32
C PHE A 177 0.59 -4.01 6.53
N GLN A 178 0.86 -5.31 6.63
CA GLN A 178 0.32 -6.12 7.72
C GLN A 178 1.42 -6.71 8.61
N VAL A 179 1.30 -6.55 9.94
CA VAL A 179 2.30 -6.97 10.95
C VAL A 179 2.73 -8.42 10.80
N ALA A 180 1.74 -9.32 10.82
CA ALA A 180 2.00 -10.75 10.83
C ALA A 180 2.72 -11.15 9.53
N ALA A 181 2.40 -10.50 8.41
CA ALA A 181 3.14 -10.65 7.18
C ALA A 181 4.58 -10.16 7.32
N PHE A 182 4.85 -8.99 7.86
CA PHE A 182 6.23 -8.50 7.96
C PHE A 182 7.12 -9.39 8.81
N GLU A 183 6.70 -9.82 10.01
CA GLU A 183 7.54 -10.70 10.83
C GLU A 183 7.80 -12.06 10.15
N PHE A 184 6.78 -12.67 9.55
CA PHE A 184 6.94 -13.94 8.83
C PHE A 184 7.90 -13.81 7.65
N HIS A 185 7.74 -12.77 6.82
CA HIS A 185 8.53 -12.60 5.60
C HIS A 185 9.95 -12.12 5.91
N ALA A 186 10.15 -11.32 6.97
CA ALA A 186 11.47 -10.85 7.39
C ALA A 186 12.42 -12.00 7.75
N VAL A 187 11.90 -13.10 8.29
CA VAL A 187 12.68 -14.33 8.55
C VAL A 187 13.42 -14.79 7.29
N PHE A 188 12.73 -14.87 6.15
CA PHE A 188 13.32 -15.36 4.91
C PHE A 188 14.10 -14.28 4.16
N ASP A 189 13.70 -13.01 4.25
CA ASP A 189 14.53 -11.91 3.77
C ASP A 189 15.88 -11.88 4.50
N LEU A 190 15.93 -12.28 5.78
CA LEU A 190 17.16 -12.40 6.55
C LEU A 190 18.05 -13.60 6.16
N GLY A 191 17.56 -14.50 5.29
CA GLY A 191 18.34 -15.60 4.72
C GLY A 191 18.11 -16.97 5.39
N GLU A 192 17.06 -17.10 6.21
CA GLU A 192 16.69 -18.38 6.80
C GLU A 192 16.27 -19.40 5.71
N PRO A 193 16.55 -20.70 5.90
CA PRO A 193 16.20 -21.74 4.92
C PRO A 193 14.70 -21.79 4.63
N VAL A 194 14.36 -21.90 3.34
CA VAL A 194 12.97 -21.97 2.89
C VAL A 194 12.48 -23.42 2.97
N PRO A 195 11.44 -23.72 3.75
CA PRO A 195 10.94 -25.08 3.87
C PRO A 195 10.18 -25.51 2.61
N ALA A 196 10.21 -26.80 2.29
CA ALA A 196 9.59 -27.35 1.07
C ALA A 196 8.07 -27.12 0.97
N TRP A 197 7.38 -27.02 2.13
CA TRP A 197 5.94 -26.74 2.17
C TRP A 197 5.59 -25.29 1.78
N LEU A 198 6.54 -24.36 1.90
CA LEU A 198 6.31 -22.95 1.60
C LEU A 198 6.54 -22.72 0.11
N CYS A 199 5.47 -22.57 -0.66
CA CYS A 199 5.55 -22.27 -2.09
C CYS A 199 6.39 -23.30 -2.89
N GLY A 200 6.37 -24.56 -2.45
CA GLY A 200 7.21 -25.62 -3.03
C GLY A 200 8.71 -25.41 -2.84
N GLY A 201 9.12 -24.70 -1.78
CA GLY A 201 10.51 -24.35 -1.49
C GLY A 201 11.05 -23.20 -2.34
N LYS A 202 10.19 -22.46 -3.05
CA LYS A 202 10.60 -21.36 -3.95
C LYS A 202 9.85 -20.08 -3.60
N ILE A 203 10.57 -19.13 -3.03
CA ILE A 203 10.08 -17.77 -2.74
C ILE A 203 10.91 -16.74 -3.52
N LYS A 204 10.41 -15.51 -3.58
CA LYS A 204 11.17 -14.35 -4.07
C LYS A 204 11.26 -13.32 -2.95
N PRO A 205 12.32 -13.36 -2.14
CA PRO A 205 12.56 -12.42 -1.04
C PRO A 205 12.68 -10.98 -1.54
N GLY A 206 12.50 -10.02 -0.62
CA GLY A 206 12.61 -8.59 -0.86
C GLY A 206 11.29 -7.86 -0.64
N LEU A 207 10.92 -7.65 0.63
CA LEU A 207 9.75 -6.84 1.02
C LEU A 207 9.81 -5.39 0.49
N GLY A 208 11.02 -4.89 0.23
CA GLY A 208 11.24 -3.55 -0.30
C GLY A 208 11.19 -2.44 0.76
N PRO A 209 11.20 -1.16 0.34
CA PRO A 209 11.27 0.00 1.23
C PRO A 209 9.88 0.36 1.78
N VAL A 210 9.27 -0.60 2.48
CA VAL A 210 7.93 -0.49 3.12
C VAL A 210 7.91 -0.96 4.58
N VAL A 211 9.02 -1.51 5.05
CA VAL A 211 9.14 -2.21 6.33
C VAL A 211 9.23 -1.25 7.51
N GLU A 212 9.76 -0.06 7.30
CA GLU A 212 10.08 0.88 8.36
C GLU A 212 8.82 1.64 8.80
N ILE A 213 7.95 2.04 7.85
CA ILE A 213 6.62 2.60 8.20
C ILE A 213 5.83 1.64 9.09
N ALA A 214 5.79 0.37 8.72
CA ALA A 214 5.07 -0.64 9.49
C ALA A 214 5.70 -0.84 10.87
N TYR A 215 7.02 -1.00 10.95
CA TYR A 215 7.72 -1.18 12.21
C TYR A 215 7.42 -0.04 13.20
N HIS A 216 7.59 1.21 12.79
CA HIS A 216 7.33 2.36 13.68
C HIS A 216 5.85 2.45 14.11
N HIS A 217 4.91 2.06 13.25
CA HIS A 217 3.50 2.03 13.63
C HIS A 217 3.20 0.96 14.70
N TYR A 218 3.72 -0.25 14.53
CA TYR A 218 3.34 -1.40 15.35
C TYR A 218 4.24 -1.61 16.56
N HIS A 219 5.55 -1.48 16.39
CA HIS A 219 6.52 -1.62 17.48
C HIS A 219 6.48 -0.39 18.41
N ASP A 220 6.82 0.80 17.90
CA ASP A 220 7.02 1.95 18.79
C ASP A 220 5.71 2.50 19.33
N ARG A 221 4.70 2.65 18.47
CA ARG A 221 3.41 3.22 18.86
C ARG A 221 2.48 2.21 19.54
N LEU A 222 2.47 0.95 19.11
CA LEU A 222 1.53 -0.06 19.63
C LEU A 222 2.19 -1.11 20.55
N GLY A 223 3.51 -1.10 20.72
CA GLY A 223 4.22 -1.99 21.63
C GLY A 223 4.28 -3.46 21.17
N VAL A 224 4.07 -3.72 19.87
CA VAL A 224 4.09 -5.07 19.32
C VAL A 224 5.54 -5.50 19.03
N PRO A 225 6.05 -6.61 19.61
CA PRO A 225 7.39 -7.09 19.30
C PRO A 225 7.54 -7.44 17.82
N MET A 226 8.55 -6.87 17.17
CA MET A 226 8.87 -7.12 15.76
C MET A 226 10.38 -7.34 15.54
N PRO A 227 11.00 -8.36 16.18
CA PRO A 227 12.44 -8.54 16.19
C PRO A 227 13.04 -8.88 14.83
N LYS A 228 12.33 -9.63 13.96
CA LYS A 228 12.84 -9.98 12.63
C LYS A 228 12.75 -8.78 11.69
N THR A 229 11.66 -8.02 11.77
CA THR A 229 11.51 -6.78 11.01
C THR A 229 12.56 -5.74 11.45
N ALA A 230 12.83 -5.61 12.75
CA ALA A 230 13.89 -4.74 13.27
C ALA A 230 15.26 -5.09 12.67
N ALA A 231 15.66 -6.38 12.74
CA ALA A 231 16.92 -6.84 12.17
C ALA A 231 16.99 -6.63 10.64
N LEU A 232 15.88 -6.80 9.93
CA LEU A 232 15.81 -6.53 8.49
C LEU A 232 16.00 -5.03 8.19
N ILE A 233 15.40 -4.15 9.00
CA ILE A 233 15.57 -2.70 8.89
C ILE A 233 17.03 -2.31 9.12
N GLU A 234 17.64 -2.78 10.20
CA GLU A 234 19.05 -2.49 10.53
C GLU A 234 20.00 -2.91 9.41
N ARG A 235 19.75 -4.07 8.79
CA ARG A 235 20.56 -4.57 7.66
C ARG A 235 20.32 -3.80 6.36
N GLY A 236 19.11 -3.28 6.15
CA GLY A 236 18.64 -2.73 4.89
C GLY A 236 18.76 -1.21 4.74
N ARG A 237 18.95 -0.47 5.85
CA ARG A 237 19.08 0.99 5.83
C ARG A 237 20.33 1.45 5.03
N PRO A 238 20.25 2.58 4.31
CA PRO A 238 19.05 3.39 4.07
C PRO A 238 18.16 2.80 2.96
N PHE A 239 16.84 2.84 3.18
CA PHE A 239 15.86 2.43 2.17
C PHE A 239 15.59 3.53 1.15
N GLY A 240 15.55 3.15 -0.14
CA GLY A 240 15.26 4.04 -1.26
C GLY A 240 13.76 4.30 -1.49
N THR A 241 13.40 4.56 -2.74
CA THR A 241 12.01 4.77 -3.17
C THR A 241 11.48 3.60 -3.97
N SER A 242 10.21 3.22 -3.79
CA SER A 242 9.51 2.23 -4.61
C SER A 242 8.07 2.66 -4.90
N HIS A 243 7.76 2.87 -6.17
CA HIS A 243 6.42 3.20 -6.65
C HIS A 243 5.78 4.39 -5.89
N PHE A 244 4.84 4.12 -4.98
CA PHE A 244 4.07 5.09 -4.19
C PHE A 244 4.53 5.17 -2.72
N PHE A 245 5.57 4.41 -2.37
CA PHE A 245 6.29 4.46 -1.10
C PHE A 245 7.70 4.95 -1.31
N GLY A 246 8.26 5.63 -0.31
CA GLY A 246 9.66 5.98 -0.41
C GLY A 246 10.16 6.87 0.70
N TRP A 247 11.48 6.87 0.82
CA TRP A 247 12.22 7.67 1.79
C TRP A 247 11.85 7.32 3.23
N GLU A 248 11.51 6.07 3.51
CA GLU A 248 11.09 5.64 4.84
C GLU A 248 12.17 5.93 5.87
N THR A 249 13.43 5.60 5.58
CA THR A 249 14.53 5.89 6.50
C THR A 249 14.66 7.38 6.78
N LEU A 250 14.47 8.23 5.77
CA LEU A 250 14.49 9.68 5.97
C LEU A 250 13.33 10.17 6.84
N THR A 251 12.16 9.56 6.72
CA THR A 251 10.90 10.06 7.29
C THR A 251 10.48 9.39 8.59
N HIS A 252 10.99 8.18 8.86
CA HIS A 252 10.53 7.30 9.93
C HIS A 252 11.64 6.79 10.85
N ALA A 253 12.94 6.82 10.47
CA ALA A 253 14.04 6.21 11.24
C ALA A 253 14.40 6.82 12.61
N GLU A 254 13.47 7.49 13.30
CA GLU A 254 13.75 8.28 14.51
C GLU A 254 14.95 9.22 14.35
N ASN A 255 15.17 9.73 13.13
CA ASN A 255 16.25 10.67 12.88
C ASN A 255 16.07 11.90 13.78
N VAL A 256 17.12 12.27 14.51
CA VAL A 256 17.16 13.53 15.26
C VAL A 256 16.95 14.66 14.25
N ARG A 257 15.85 15.41 14.41
CA ARG A 257 15.50 16.55 13.55
C ARG A 257 16.19 17.82 13.99
#